data_AF-A0A453Q083-F1
#
_entry.id   AF-A0A453Q083-F1
#
_cell.length_a   1.000
_cell.length_b   1.000
_cell.length_c   1.000
_cell.angle_alpha   90.00
_cell.angle_beta   90.00
_cell.angle_gamma   90.00
#
_symmetry.space_group_name_H-M   'P 1'
#
loop_
_entity.id
_entity.type
_entity.pdbx_description
1 polymer ?
#
loop_
_entity_poly.entity_id
_entity_poly.type
_entity_poly.pdbx_seq_one_letter_code
_entity_poly.pdbx_strand_id
1 'polypeptide(L)'
;MLACSCAQVPDYAMSFIKGRSPKPFGRLWWDETVPTVVTRAEPHNQIILHPNQGRVLTVRENARLQGFPDYYRMYGPMKEKYIQVGNAVAVPVARALGYSLGRAYQGEVDAGYDALFVLPDSFTNIGQTGARARASSVGTPAGEVVEQ
;
A
#
# COMPACT_ATOMS: atom_id res chain seq x y z
N MET A 1 44.51 -7.63 -11.41
CA MET A 1 43.57 -8.58 -10.78
C MET A 1 42.79 -7.85 -9.69
N LEU A 2 41.66 -7.24 -10.03
CA LEU A 2 40.71 -6.72 -9.05
C LEU A 2 39.45 -7.54 -9.22
N ALA A 3 39.26 -8.51 -8.31
CA ALA A 3 38.03 -9.27 -8.23
C ALA A 3 36.93 -8.29 -7.84
N CYS A 4 36.11 -7.90 -8.82
CA CYS A 4 34.83 -7.26 -8.56
C CYS A 4 34.07 -8.21 -7.64
N SER A 5 33.82 -7.78 -6.40
CA SER A 5 33.05 -8.49 -5.38
C SER A 5 31.59 -8.58 -5.85
N CYS A 6 31.34 -9.42 -6.85
CA CYS A 6 30.01 -9.78 -7.28
C CYS A 6 29.40 -10.60 -6.15
N ALA A 7 28.28 -10.13 -5.61
CA ALA A 7 27.51 -10.86 -4.62
C ALA A 7 27.23 -12.27 -5.18
N GLN A 8 27.79 -13.30 -4.53
CA GLN A 8 27.66 -14.69 -4.93
C GLN A 8 26.17 -15.06 -4.94
N VAL A 9 25.56 -15.17 -6.12
CA VAL A 9 24.20 -15.68 -6.27
C VAL A 9 24.26 -17.19 -6.02
N PRO A 10 23.54 -17.74 -5.03
CA PRO A 10 23.60 -19.17 -4.71
C PRO A 10 23.05 -20.04 -5.85
N ASP A 11 23.62 -21.23 -6.05
CA ASP A 11 23.26 -22.14 -7.17
C ASP A 11 21.77 -22.55 -7.20
N TYR A 12 21.09 -22.53 -6.04
CA TYR A 12 19.65 -22.79 -5.97
C TYR A 12 18.81 -21.72 -6.68
N ALA A 13 19.31 -20.47 -6.78
CA ALA A 13 18.62 -19.39 -7.48
C ALA A 13 18.69 -19.58 -9.00
N MET A 14 19.78 -20.18 -9.51
CA MET A 14 19.95 -20.46 -10.94
C MET A 14 19.18 -21.70 -11.42
N SER A 15 18.91 -22.66 -10.53
CA SER A 15 18.11 -23.86 -10.85
C SER A 15 16.60 -23.68 -10.67
N PHE A 16 16.16 -22.54 -10.13
CA PHE A 16 14.74 -22.26 -9.86
C PHE A 16 13.90 -22.25 -11.15
N ILE A 17 12.84 -23.06 -11.18
CA ILE A 17 11.98 -23.31 -12.36
C ILE A 17 12.81 -23.63 -13.62
N LYS A 18 13.73 -24.60 -13.51
CA LYS A 18 14.60 -25.04 -14.63
C LYS A 18 15.38 -23.88 -15.27
N GLY A 19 15.78 -22.88 -14.47
CA GLY A 19 16.57 -21.73 -14.89
C GLY A 19 15.84 -20.70 -15.76
N ARG A 20 14.50 -20.71 -15.80
CA ARG A 20 13.71 -19.75 -16.60
C ARG A 20 13.08 -18.62 -15.79
N SER A 21 13.18 -18.67 -14.47
CA SER A 21 12.46 -17.74 -13.60
C SER A 21 13.34 -16.56 -13.18
N PRO A 22 12.94 -15.31 -13.47
CA PRO A 22 13.63 -14.12 -12.97
C PRO A 22 13.24 -13.75 -11.52
N LYS A 23 12.42 -14.59 -10.85
CA LYS A 23 11.87 -14.28 -9.52
C LYS A 23 12.91 -14.29 -8.38
N PRO A 24 13.88 -15.21 -8.33
CA PRO A 24 14.88 -15.22 -7.26
C PRO A 24 15.69 -13.92 -7.27
N PHE A 25 15.80 -13.26 -6.11
CA PHE A 25 16.55 -12.00 -5.94
C PHE A 25 16.12 -10.87 -6.88
N GLY A 26 14.87 -10.88 -7.35
CA GLY A 26 14.35 -9.81 -8.17
C GLY A 26 14.27 -8.49 -7.40
N ARG A 27 14.55 -7.39 -8.11
CA ARG A 27 14.43 -6.03 -7.61
C ARG A 27 13.18 -5.38 -8.18
N LEU A 28 12.40 -4.76 -7.30
CA LEU A 28 11.22 -3.99 -7.71
C LEU A 28 11.64 -2.67 -8.34
N TRP A 29 10.86 -2.18 -9.29
CA TRP A 29 10.93 -0.82 -9.81
C TRP A 29 9.76 0.04 -9.33
N TRP A 30 9.87 1.37 -9.47
CA TRP A 30 8.81 2.31 -9.05
C TRP A 30 7.52 2.17 -9.86
N ASP A 31 7.65 1.76 -11.13
CA ASP A 31 6.52 1.54 -12.04
C ASP A 31 5.98 0.10 -11.99
N GLU A 32 6.60 -0.76 -11.18
CA GLU A 32 6.16 -2.15 -11.01
C GLU A 32 5.22 -2.28 -9.81
N THR A 33 4.26 -3.19 -9.93
CA THR A 33 3.34 -3.51 -8.84
C THR A 33 3.77 -4.81 -8.14
N VAL A 34 3.56 -4.86 -6.83
CA VAL A 34 3.73 -6.10 -6.06
C VAL A 34 2.42 -6.89 -6.18
N PRO A 35 2.42 -8.06 -6.86
CA PRO A 35 1.18 -8.79 -7.13
C PRO A 35 0.55 -9.37 -5.86
N THR A 36 1.36 -9.73 -4.87
CA THR A 36 0.89 -10.20 -3.56
C THR A 36 1.92 -9.88 -2.51
N VAL A 37 1.51 -9.15 -1.47
CA VAL A 37 2.35 -8.91 -0.29
C VAL A 37 2.37 -10.21 0.51
N VAL A 38 3.56 -10.79 0.68
CA VAL A 38 3.72 -12.11 1.30
C VAL A 38 4.17 -12.03 2.75
N THR A 39 3.99 -13.14 3.46
CA THR A 39 4.33 -13.29 4.89
C THR A 39 5.82 -13.49 5.17
N ARG A 40 6.62 -13.83 4.16
CA ARG A 40 8.06 -14.11 4.30
C ARG A 40 8.87 -13.10 3.49
N ALA A 41 9.75 -12.37 4.17
CA ALA A 41 10.68 -11.42 3.54
C ALA A 41 11.94 -12.11 2.96
N GLU A 42 11.80 -13.33 2.46
CA GLU A 42 12.91 -14.14 1.95
C GLU A 42 13.03 -13.95 0.43
N PRO A 43 14.15 -13.40 -0.10
CA PRO A 43 14.30 -13.08 -1.52
C PRO A 43 14.50 -14.31 -2.43
N HIS A 44 14.48 -15.51 -1.84
CA HIS A 44 14.84 -16.76 -2.50
C HIS A 44 13.92 -17.09 -3.68
N ASN A 45 12.63 -16.75 -3.57
CA ASN A 45 11.61 -17.09 -4.58
C ASN A 45 10.82 -15.86 -5.07
N GLN A 46 11.25 -14.64 -4.75
CA GLN A 46 10.42 -13.44 -4.89
C GLN A 46 11.20 -12.17 -5.21
N ILE A 47 10.51 -11.28 -5.93
CA ILE A 47 10.96 -9.91 -6.24
C ILE A 47 10.59 -9.01 -5.06
N ILE A 48 11.50 -8.85 -4.10
CA ILE A 48 11.23 -8.11 -2.85
C ILE A 48 12.35 -7.13 -2.49
N LEU A 49 13.36 -6.98 -3.35
CA LEU A 49 14.42 -6.01 -3.13
C LEU A 49 13.93 -4.61 -3.48
N HIS A 50 14.27 -3.64 -2.63
CA HIS A 50 13.95 -2.24 -2.83
C HIS A 50 14.61 -1.69 -4.11
N PRO A 51 13.97 -0.79 -4.88
CA PRO A 51 14.53 -0.27 -6.14
C PRO A 51 15.92 0.36 -5.98
N ASN A 52 16.07 1.28 -5.03
CA ASN A 52 17.32 2.02 -4.88
C ASN A 52 18.28 1.45 -3.82
N GLN A 53 17.82 0.56 -2.94
CA GLN A 53 18.58 0.15 -1.75
C GLN A 53 18.88 -1.34 -1.81
N GLY A 54 20.06 -1.76 -1.34
CA GLY A 54 20.48 -3.16 -1.27
C GLY A 54 19.81 -3.94 -0.13
N ARG A 55 18.51 -3.75 0.09
CA ARG A 55 17.74 -4.38 1.16
C ARG A 55 16.39 -4.89 0.67
N VAL A 56 15.80 -5.80 1.45
CA VAL A 56 14.41 -6.20 1.29
C VAL A 56 13.45 -5.09 1.74
N LEU A 57 12.22 -5.12 1.22
CA LEU A 57 11.14 -4.26 1.71
C LEU A 57 10.94 -4.45 3.22
N THR A 58 10.84 -3.33 3.92
CA THR A 58 10.52 -3.26 5.35
C THR A 58 9.08 -3.63 5.60
N VAL A 59 8.79 -4.03 6.84
CA VAL A 59 7.42 -4.26 7.33
C VAL A 59 6.49 -3.08 7.02
N ARG A 60 6.99 -1.83 7.17
CA ARG A 60 6.18 -0.63 6.93
C ARG A 60 5.89 -0.40 5.45
N GLU A 61 6.84 -0.68 4.56
CA GLU A 61 6.59 -0.60 3.11
C GLU A 61 5.52 -1.62 2.70
N ASN A 62 5.63 -2.86 3.19
CA ASN A 62 4.60 -3.88 2.97
C ASN A 62 3.24 -3.50 3.59
N ALA A 63 3.24 -2.86 4.76
CA ALA A 63 2.02 -2.38 5.40
C ALA A 63 1.30 -1.36 4.52
N ARG A 64 2.03 -0.42 3.93
CA ARG A 64 1.48 0.59 3.02
C ARG A 64 0.95 -0.02 1.72
N LEU A 65 1.64 -1.04 1.18
CA LEU A 65 1.13 -1.80 0.03
C LEU A 65 -0.23 -2.45 0.33
N GLN A 66 -0.43 -2.91 1.56
CA GLN A 66 -1.70 -3.47 2.03
C GLN A 66 -2.73 -2.39 2.44
N GLY A 67 -2.38 -1.11 2.31
CA GLY A 67 -3.23 0.04 2.64
C GLY A 67 -3.35 0.33 4.13
N PHE A 68 -2.47 -0.23 4.98
CA PHE A 68 -2.45 0.14 6.39
C PHE A 68 -2.09 1.62 6.56
N PRO A 69 -2.81 2.34 7.43
CA PRO A 69 -2.42 3.69 7.77
C PRO A 69 -1.11 3.69 8.57
N ASP A 70 -0.29 4.72 8.38
CA ASP A 70 1.04 4.83 9.00
C ASP A 70 1.02 4.86 10.54
N TYR A 71 -0.13 5.21 11.14
CA TYR A 71 -0.33 5.18 12.59
C TYR A 71 -0.59 3.77 13.14
N TYR A 72 -0.84 2.77 12.29
CA TYR A 72 -1.10 1.41 12.74
C TYR A 72 0.21 0.73 13.18
N ARG A 73 0.30 0.38 14.46
CA ARG A 73 1.50 -0.21 15.05
C ARG A 73 1.37 -1.72 15.16
N MET A 74 2.25 -2.43 14.46
CA MET A 74 2.39 -3.89 14.59
C MET A 74 3.26 -4.25 15.79
N TYR A 75 2.85 -5.29 16.51
CA TYR A 75 3.53 -5.80 17.70
C TYR A 75 4.09 -7.21 17.47
N GLY A 76 5.07 -7.61 18.29
CA GLY A 76 5.75 -8.90 18.19
C GLY A 76 7.15 -8.83 17.55
N PRO A 77 7.80 -9.98 17.34
CA PRO A 77 9.08 -10.08 16.65
C PRO A 77 8.95 -9.74 15.16
N MET A 78 10.07 -9.37 14.53
CA MET A 78 10.05 -8.87 13.14
C MET A 78 9.46 -9.87 12.13
N LYS A 79 9.72 -11.16 12.31
CA LYS A 79 9.13 -12.23 11.47
C LYS A 79 7.59 -12.28 11.58
N GLU A 80 7.06 -12.21 12.80
CA GLU A 80 5.61 -12.20 13.02
C GLU A 80 4.94 -10.96 12.44
N LYS A 81 5.60 -9.80 12.47
CA LYS A 81 5.08 -8.60 11.83
C LYS A 81 4.91 -8.76 10.32
N TYR A 82 5.86 -9.40 9.63
CA TYR A 82 5.70 -9.71 8.21
C TYR A 82 4.53 -10.68 7.97
N ILE A 83 4.36 -11.68 8.85
CA ILE A 83 3.24 -12.63 8.77
C ILE A 83 1.90 -11.91 8.97
N GLN A 84 1.80 -11.02 9.95
CA GLN A 84 0.59 -10.22 10.19
C GLN A 84 0.22 -9.37 8.98
N VAL A 85 1.20 -8.72 8.34
CA VAL A 85 0.95 -7.90 7.14
C VAL A 85 0.54 -8.74 5.94
N GLY A 86 1.25 -9.84 5.67
CA GLY A 86 0.98 -10.67 4.50
C GLY A 86 -0.34 -11.45 4.59
N ASN A 87 -0.78 -11.81 5.80
CA ASN A 87 -2.07 -12.49 6.02
C ASN A 87 -3.26 -11.52 6.18
N ALA A 88 -2.99 -10.22 6.36
CA ALA A 88 -4.06 -9.24 6.52
C ALA A 88 -4.81 -9.02 5.19
N VAL A 89 -6.09 -8.71 5.28
CA VAL A 89 -6.87 -8.20 4.14
C VAL A 89 -6.48 -6.74 3.89
N ALA A 90 -6.42 -6.34 2.62
CA ALA A 90 -6.16 -4.95 2.27
C ALA A 90 -7.21 -4.02 2.91
N VAL A 91 -6.74 -3.05 3.69
CA VAL A 91 -7.61 -2.10 4.42
C VAL A 91 -8.62 -1.39 3.51
N PRO A 92 -8.29 -0.90 2.30
CA PRO A 92 -9.29 -0.27 1.43
C PRO A 92 -10.40 -1.23 1.00
N VAL A 93 -10.09 -2.53 0.83
CA VAL A 93 -11.08 -3.56 0.49
C VAL A 93 -12.01 -3.82 1.67
N ALA A 94 -11.46 -4.01 2.86
CA ALA A 94 -12.24 -4.19 4.09
C ALA A 94 -13.16 -2.99 4.35
N ARG A 95 -12.67 -1.78 4.08
CA ARG A 95 -13.44 -0.55 4.22
C ARG A 95 -14.63 -0.49 3.25
N ALA A 96 -14.43 -0.88 1.99
CA ALA A 96 -15.50 -0.88 0.98
C ALA A 96 -16.63 -1.84 1.39
N LEU A 97 -16.25 -3.05 1.83
CA LEU A 97 -17.20 -4.03 2.35
C LEU A 97 -17.93 -3.52 3.60
N GLY A 98 -17.20 -2.88 4.52
CA GLY A 98 -17.79 -2.27 5.72
C GLY A 98 -18.78 -1.16 5.41
N TYR A 99 -18.55 -0.39 4.35
CA TYR A 99 -19.48 0.64 3.90
C TYR A 99 -20.77 0.03 3.34
N SER A 100 -20.66 -0.99 2.48
CA SER A 100 -21.82 -1.73 1.97
C SER A 100 -22.63 -2.37 3.09
N LEU A 101 -21.94 -2.95 4.09
CA LEU A 101 -22.58 -3.52 5.27
C LEU A 101 -23.32 -2.44 6.10
N GLY A 102 -22.69 -1.28 6.31
CA GLY A 102 -23.30 -0.17 7.04
C GLY A 102 -24.58 0.35 6.39
N ARG A 103 -24.58 0.52 5.06
CA ARG A 103 -25.78 0.91 4.30
C ARG A 103 -26.88 -0.14 4.40
N ALA A 104 -26.54 -1.42 4.24
CA ALA A 104 -27.49 -2.50 4.38
C ALA A 104 -28.12 -2.55 5.79
N TYR A 105 -27.31 -2.30 6.82
CA TYR A 105 -27.77 -2.26 8.20
C TYR A 105 -28.70 -1.07 8.49
N GLN A 106 -28.46 0.08 7.86
CA GLN A 106 -29.32 1.27 7.98
C GLN A 106 -30.61 1.18 7.16
N GLY A 107 -30.78 0.15 6.32
CA GLY A 107 -31.91 0.01 5.43
C GLY A 107 -31.86 0.94 4.21
N GLU A 108 -30.72 1.59 3.97
CA GLU A 108 -30.46 2.44 2.79
C GLU A 108 -30.04 1.60 1.58
N VAL A 109 -30.74 0.50 1.33
CA VAL A 109 -30.52 -0.36 0.18
C VAL A 109 -31.44 0.12 -0.92
N ASP A 110 -30.86 0.48 -2.07
CA ASP A 110 -31.63 0.81 -3.27
C ASP A 110 -32.57 -0.37 -3.59
N ALA A 111 -33.82 -0.10 -3.97
CA ALA A 111 -34.87 -1.11 -4.09
C ALA A 111 -34.61 -2.23 -5.12
N GLY A 112 -33.49 -2.17 -5.86
CA GLY A 112 -33.01 -3.22 -6.73
C GLY A 112 -32.10 -4.19 -6.00
N TYR A 113 -32.39 -5.49 -6.09
CA TYR A 113 -31.50 -6.57 -5.64
C TYR A 113 -30.28 -6.72 -6.57
N ASP A 114 -29.49 -5.66 -6.76
CA ASP A 114 -28.27 -5.72 -7.53
C ASP A 114 -27.14 -6.30 -6.68
N ALA A 115 -26.33 -7.19 -7.25
CA ALA A 115 -25.21 -7.82 -6.55
C ALA A 115 -24.01 -6.86 -6.38
N LEU A 116 -24.02 -5.76 -7.13
CA LEU A 116 -22.94 -4.78 -7.16
C LEU A 116 -23.38 -3.45 -6.56
N PHE A 117 -22.44 -2.81 -5.87
CA PHE A 117 -22.65 -1.50 -5.26
C PHE A 117 -21.54 -0.54 -5.71
N VAL A 118 -21.93 0.64 -6.19
CA VAL A 118 -21.00 1.70 -6.59
C VAL A 118 -20.75 2.63 -5.40
N LEU A 119 -19.50 2.69 -4.96
CA LEU A 119 -19.09 3.58 -3.87
C LEU A 119 -19.22 5.05 -4.30
N PRO A 120 -19.70 5.95 -3.42
CA PRO A 120 -19.78 7.37 -3.73
C PRO A 120 -18.40 8.03 -3.79
N ASP A 121 -18.27 9.15 -4.50
CA ASP A 121 -17.02 9.91 -4.64
C ASP A 121 -16.44 10.42 -3.30
N SER A 122 -17.28 10.52 -2.27
CA SER A 122 -16.88 10.86 -0.90
C SER A 122 -16.05 9.75 -0.24
N PHE A 123 -16.21 8.49 -0.68
CA PHE A 123 -15.53 7.33 -0.13
C PHE A 123 -14.09 7.16 -0.67
N THR A 124 -13.82 7.66 -1.88
CA THR A 124 -12.52 7.52 -2.53
C THR A 124 -11.51 8.59 -2.08
N ASN A 125 -11.98 9.75 -1.59
CA ASN A 125 -11.16 10.95 -1.35
C ASN A 125 -10.82 11.26 0.12
N ILE A 126 -10.64 10.27 0.99
CA ILE A 126 -10.38 10.52 2.42
C ILE A 126 -9.01 11.16 2.73
N GLY A 127 -8.09 11.20 1.76
CA GLY A 127 -6.80 11.88 1.92
C GLY A 127 -6.77 13.37 1.54
N GLN A 128 -7.78 13.89 0.84
CA GLN A 128 -7.75 15.26 0.29
C GLN A 128 -8.55 16.29 1.10
N THR A 129 -9.47 15.87 1.96
CA THR A 129 -10.29 16.77 2.78
C THR A 129 -9.46 17.62 3.75
N GLY A 130 -8.30 17.15 4.19
CA GLY A 130 -7.36 17.94 5.00
C GLY A 130 -6.60 19.02 4.22
N ALA A 131 -6.45 18.88 2.90
CA ALA A 131 -5.74 19.83 2.05
C ALA A 131 -6.65 20.98 1.60
N ARG A 132 -7.92 20.70 1.27
CA ARG A 132 -8.89 21.73 0.88
C ARG A 132 -9.30 22.65 2.03
N ALA A 133 -9.38 22.14 3.26
CA ALA A 133 -9.77 22.92 4.43
C ALA A 133 -8.73 23.98 4.88
N ARG A 134 -7.46 23.86 4.46
CA ARG A 134 -6.41 24.86 4.77
C ARG A 134 -6.25 25.96 3.72
N ALA A 135 -6.85 25.80 2.54
CA ALA A 135 -6.70 26.76 1.44
C ALA A 135 -7.73 27.91 1.46
N SER A 136 -8.74 27.86 2.35
CA SER A 136 -9.90 28.75 2.31
C SER A 136 -9.92 29.88 3.35
N SER A 137 -8.80 30.21 4.03
CA SER A 137 -8.82 31.21 5.12
C SER A 137 -7.82 32.38 5.01
N VAL A 138 -7.42 32.82 3.81
CA VAL A 138 -6.74 34.12 3.65
C VAL A 138 -7.33 34.88 2.47
N GLY A 139 -8.25 35.78 2.81
CA GLY A 139 -8.84 36.77 1.93
C GLY A 139 -9.36 37.90 2.79
N THR A 140 -8.46 38.75 3.28
CA THR A 140 -8.79 40.02 3.93
C THR A 140 -9.57 40.89 2.93
N PRO A 141 -10.79 41.36 3.21
CA PRO A 141 -11.42 42.37 2.38
C PRO A 141 -10.71 43.70 2.60
N ALA A 142 -10.15 44.27 1.53
CA ALA A 142 -9.63 45.62 1.51
C ALA A 142 -10.78 46.60 1.81
N GLY A 143 -10.66 47.31 2.93
CA GLY A 143 -11.58 48.35 3.35
C GLY A 143 -11.51 49.56 2.43
N GLU A 144 -12.70 49.98 2.02
CA GLU A 144 -13.06 51.21 1.35
C GLU A 144 -12.59 52.45 2.15
N VAL A 145 -11.83 53.34 1.51
CA VAL A 145 -11.50 54.67 2.03
C VAL A 145 -12.45 55.69 1.41
N VAL A 146 -13.37 56.20 2.23
CA VAL A 146 -14.17 57.41 1.95
C VAL A 146 -13.49 58.62 2.59
N GLU A 147 -13.45 59.67 1.78
CA GLU A 147 -12.90 61.03 1.91
C GLU A 147 -13.27 61.79 3.20
N GLN A 148 -12.27 62.50 3.78
CA GLN A 148 -12.33 63.90 4.26
C GLN A 148 -10.95 64.54 4.16
#